data_AF-A0A376UFR0-F1
#
_entry.id   AF-A0A376UFR0-F1
#
_cell.length_a   1.000
_cell.length_b   1.000
_cell.length_c   1.000
_cell.angle_alpha   90.00
_cell.angle_beta   90.00
_cell.angle_gamma   90.00
#
_symmetry.space_group_name_H-M   'P 1'
#
loop_
_entity.id
_entity.type
_entity.pdbx_description
1 polymer ?
#
loop_
_entity_poly.entity_id
_entity_poly.type
_entity_poly.pdbx_seq_one_letter_code
_entity_poly.pdbx_strand_id
1 'polypeptide(L)'
;MMDNAEILRGTLALYDWTESEMNRRRLEAIVDVQHSLIQRFERGFLLRGVDIQVTLDSNGFAGEGDITLFGELLHRFFALYADIHLFTQLTLILQPTGKCLQWTEHHSQRVPG
;
A
#
# COMPACT_ATOMS: atom_id res chain seq x y z
N MET A 1 -9.10 -3.53 8.98
CA MET A 1 -9.03 -3.04 7.59
C MET A 1 -7.82 -3.74 7.00
N MET A 2 -7.97 -4.74 6.11
CA MET A 2 -6.86 -5.52 5.49
C MET A 2 -5.60 -5.74 6.38
N ASP A 3 -5.76 -6.16 7.64
CA ASP A 3 -4.66 -6.29 8.62
C ASP A 3 -3.72 -7.49 8.38
N ASN A 4 -3.65 -8.02 7.17
CA ASN A 4 -2.81 -9.18 6.87
C ASN A 4 -2.40 -9.21 5.40
N ALA A 5 -1.13 -9.49 5.15
CA ALA A 5 -0.56 -9.67 3.80
C ALA A 5 -1.33 -10.72 2.99
N GLU A 6 -1.86 -11.77 3.63
CA GLU A 6 -2.67 -12.79 2.95
C GLU A 6 -3.96 -12.21 2.34
N ILE A 7 -4.63 -11.29 3.05
CA ILE A 7 -5.85 -10.65 2.57
C ILE A 7 -5.52 -9.73 1.40
N LEU A 8 -4.42 -8.96 1.49
CA LEU A 8 -3.98 -8.10 0.40
C LEU A 8 -3.63 -8.93 -0.85
N ARG A 9 -2.84 -10.00 -0.69
CA ARG A 9 -2.52 -10.93 -1.77
C ARG A 9 -3.77 -11.52 -2.41
N GLY A 10 -4.70 -12.04 -1.59
CA GLY A 10 -5.95 -12.61 -2.06
C GLY A 10 -6.80 -11.61 -2.83
N THR A 11 -6.90 -10.37 -2.35
CA THR A 11 -7.66 -9.31 -3.01
C THR A 11 -7.03 -8.92 -4.34
N LEU A 12 -5.71 -8.74 -4.39
CA LEU A 12 -5.00 -8.42 -5.63
C LEU A 12 -5.03 -9.57 -6.64
N ALA A 13 -5.01 -10.83 -6.17
CA ALA A 13 -5.12 -12.01 -7.02
C ALA A 13 -6.45 -12.08 -7.77
N LEU A 14 -7.54 -11.52 -7.22
CA LEU A 14 -8.83 -11.42 -7.94
C LEU A 14 -8.73 -10.57 -9.23
N TYR A 15 -7.73 -9.69 -9.31
CA TYR A 15 -7.47 -8.86 -10.48
C TYR A 15 -6.43 -9.48 -11.44
N ASP A 16 -5.81 -10.61 -11.10
CA ASP A 16 -4.84 -11.31 -11.97
C ASP A 16 -5.50 -12.40 -12.82
N TRP A 17 -6.27 -11.97 -13.80
CA TRP A 17 -6.87 -12.79 -14.87
C TRP A 17 -5.86 -13.33 -15.90
N THR A 18 -4.58 -12.95 -15.81
CA THR A 18 -3.55 -13.32 -16.80
C THR A 18 -2.74 -14.55 -16.43
N GLU A 19 -2.92 -15.06 -15.20
CA GLU A 19 -2.15 -16.18 -14.61
C GLU A 19 -0.62 -16.04 -14.80
N SER A 20 -0.13 -14.80 -14.87
CA SER A 20 1.27 -14.52 -15.16
C SER A 20 2.15 -14.97 -13.99
N GLU A 21 3.17 -15.78 -14.29
CA GLU A 21 4.16 -16.19 -13.28
C GLU A 21 4.83 -14.97 -12.63
N MET A 22 5.01 -13.88 -13.39
CA MET A 22 5.56 -12.63 -12.86
C MET A 22 4.64 -11.99 -11.82
N ASN A 23 3.32 -11.95 -12.07
CA ASN A 23 2.36 -11.40 -11.12
C ASN A 23 2.28 -12.26 -9.87
N ARG A 24 2.28 -13.59 -10.02
CA ARG A 24 2.34 -14.51 -8.88
C ARG A 24 3.56 -14.26 -8.00
N ARG A 25 4.75 -14.13 -8.60
CA ARG A 25 6.00 -13.81 -7.87
C ARG A 25 5.90 -12.47 -7.14
N ARG A 26 5.36 -11.42 -7.77
CA ARG A 26 5.15 -10.11 -7.12
C ARG A 26 4.18 -10.19 -5.94
N LEU A 27 3.11 -10.97 -6.06
CA LEU A 27 2.15 -11.18 -4.98
C LEU A 27 2.79 -11.96 -3.82
N GLU A 28 3.52 -13.03 -4.11
CA GLU A 28 4.26 -13.81 -3.10
C GLU A 28 5.34 -12.98 -2.41
N ALA A 29 5.90 -11.98 -3.11
CA ALA A 29 6.88 -11.05 -2.56
C ALA A 29 6.31 -10.04 -1.55
N ILE A 30 4.99 -9.96 -1.39
CA ILE A 30 4.38 -9.19 -0.29
C ILE A 30 4.60 -9.98 1.00
N VAL A 31 5.51 -9.52 1.84
CA VAL A 31 5.92 -10.23 3.07
C VAL A 31 4.98 -9.91 4.23
N ASP A 32 4.74 -8.62 4.46
CA ASP A 32 3.99 -8.13 5.62
C ASP A 32 3.18 -6.88 5.27
N VAL A 33 2.08 -6.66 5.98
CA VAL A 33 1.23 -5.48 5.84
C VAL A 33 0.84 -5.02 7.24
N GLN A 34 1.16 -3.77 7.56
CA GLN A 34 0.87 -3.15 8.85
C GLN A 34 0.12 -1.85 8.64
N HIS A 35 -0.78 -1.54 9.57
CA HIS A 35 -1.55 -0.32 9.57
C HIS A 35 -1.29 0.43 10.87
N SER A 36 -1.02 1.73 10.77
CA SER A 36 -0.90 2.59 11.94
C SER A 36 -1.73 3.86 11.78
N LEU A 37 -2.35 4.29 12.88
CA LEU A 37 -3.11 5.54 12.88
C LEU A 37 -2.13 6.71 12.98
N ILE A 38 -2.22 7.64 12.04
CA ILE A 38 -1.53 8.93 12.14
C ILE A 38 -2.52 9.95 12.71
N GLN A 39 -2.09 10.67 13.75
CA GLN A 39 -2.80 11.83 14.26
C GLN A 39 -1.84 12.99 14.42
N ARG A 40 -2.10 14.10 13.73
CA ARG A 40 -1.28 15.31 13.84
C ARG A 40 -2.13 16.56 13.84
N PHE A 41 -1.67 17.58 14.55
CA PHE A 41 -2.27 18.91 14.47
C PHE A 41 -1.64 19.68 13.31
N GLU A 42 -2.46 20.19 12.40
CA GLU A 42 -2.02 21.02 11.29
C GLU A 42 -2.94 22.23 11.16
N ARG A 43 -2.37 23.43 11.17
CA ARG A 43 -3.11 24.71 11.03
C ARG A 43 -4.32 24.86 11.98
N GLY A 44 -4.21 24.33 13.19
CA GLY A 44 -5.26 24.41 14.21
C GLY A 44 -6.34 23.32 14.14
N PHE A 45 -6.23 22.38 13.19
CA PHE A 45 -7.14 21.24 13.06
C PHE A 45 -6.41 19.93 13.36
N LEU A 46 -7.14 18.96 13.92
CA LEU A 46 -6.63 17.59 14.09
C LEU A 46 -6.83 16.83 12.78
N LEU A 47 -5.75 16.50 12.08
CA LEU A 47 -5.78 15.58 10.96
C LEU A 47 -5.60 14.16 11.47
N ARG A 48 -6.36 13.25 10.86
CA ARG A 48 -6.26 11.82 11.10
C ARG A 48 -6.00 11.12 9.78
N GLY A 49 -5.18 10.10 9.81
CA GLY A 49 -4.92 9.26 8.66
C GLY A 49 -4.51 7.85 9.06
N VAL A 50 -4.31 7.02 8.05
CA VAL A 50 -3.80 5.67 8.20
C VAL A 50 -2.55 5.54 7.35
N ASP A 51 -1.44 5.18 7.97
CA ASP A 51 -0.25 4.73 7.26
C ASP A 51 -0.36 3.23 7.03
N ILE A 52 -0.23 2.84 5.77
CA ILE A 52 -0.24 1.46 5.31
C ILE A 52 1.18 1.14 4.94
N GLN A 53 1.83 0.34 5.79
CA GLN A 53 3.18 -0.10 5.57
C GLN A 53 3.17 -1.49 4.96
N VAL A 54 3.73 -1.65 3.76
CA VAL A 54 3.84 -2.94 3.08
C VAL A 54 5.31 -3.31 2.96
N THR A 55 5.67 -4.46 3.50
CA THR A 55 7.03 -5.00 3.37
C THR A 55 7.09 -5.89 2.14
N LEU A 56 8.07 -5.64 1.27
CA LEU A 56 8.28 -6.39 0.03
C LEU A 56 9.65 -7.07 0.03
N ASP A 57 9.70 -8.32 -0.44
CA ASP A 57 10.95 -8.98 -0.84
C ASP A 57 11.33 -8.50 -2.24
N SER A 58 12.46 -7.79 -2.35
CA SER A 58 12.92 -7.23 -3.62
C SER A 58 13.23 -8.31 -4.67
N ASN A 59 13.51 -9.55 -4.25
CA ASN A 59 13.85 -10.65 -5.16
C ASN A 59 12.66 -11.11 -6.03
N GLY A 60 11.43 -10.79 -5.63
CA GLY A 60 10.23 -11.11 -6.42
C GLY A 60 9.93 -10.14 -7.55
N PHE A 61 10.74 -9.08 -7.71
CA PHE A 61 10.56 -8.03 -8.71
C PHE A 61 11.73 -7.98 -9.68
N ALA A 62 11.49 -7.48 -10.90
CA ALA A 62 12.54 -7.36 -11.93
C ALA A 62 13.59 -6.27 -11.62
N GLY A 63 13.31 -5.39 -10.65
CA GLY A 63 14.19 -4.31 -10.21
C GLY A 63 13.41 -3.16 -9.56
N GLU A 64 14.11 -2.08 -9.22
CA GLU A 64 13.51 -0.94 -8.50
C GLU A 64 12.38 -0.24 -9.28
N GLY A 65 12.47 -0.18 -10.61
CA GLY A 65 11.41 0.38 -11.44
C GLY A 65 10.11 -0.42 -11.36
N ASP A 66 10.21 -1.75 -11.29
CA ASP A 66 9.05 -2.64 -11.14
C ASP A 66 8.40 -2.49 -9.76
N ILE A 67 9.23 -2.38 -8.72
CA ILE A 67 8.78 -2.12 -7.34
C ILE A 67 8.07 -0.77 -7.25
N THR A 68 8.63 0.28 -7.86
CA THR A 68 8.04 1.62 -7.83
C THR A 68 6.69 1.64 -8.55
N LEU A 69 6.60 0.99 -9.71
CA LEU A 69 5.34 0.87 -10.46
C LEU A 69 4.28 0.08 -9.68
N PHE A 70 4.69 -1.01 -9.03
CA PHE A 70 3.82 -1.78 -8.16
C PHE A 70 3.34 -0.94 -6.96
N GLY A 71 4.22 -0.12 -6.38
CA GLY A 71 3.88 0.83 -5.32
C GLY A 71 2.87 1.88 -5.76
N GLU A 72 3.00 2.44 -6.96
CA GLU A 72 1.99 3.35 -7.53
C GLU A 72 0.62 2.68 -7.70
N LEU A 73 0.60 1.41 -8.12
CA LEU A 73 -0.63 0.63 -8.21
C LEU A 73 -1.27 0.49 -6.81
N LEU A 74 -0.49 0.07 -5.81
CA LEU A 74 -0.97 -0.05 -4.43
C LEU A 74 -1.46 1.29 -3.87
N HIS A 75 -0.74 2.37 -4.12
CA HIS A 75 -1.12 3.70 -3.65
C HIS A 75 -2.51 4.09 -4.17
N ARG A 76 -2.76 3.89 -5.47
CA ARG A 76 -4.08 4.12 -6.07
C ARG A 76 -5.13 3.15 -5.57
N PHE A 77 -4.77 1.89 -5.37
CA PHE A 77 -5.67 0.88 -4.84
C PHE A 77 -6.19 1.28 -3.45
N PHE A 78 -5.30 1.65 -2.52
CA PHE A 78 -5.70 2.07 -1.17
C PHE A 78 -6.45 3.40 -1.15
N ALA A 79 -6.10 4.33 -2.05
CA ALA A 79 -6.83 5.59 -2.20
C ALA A 79 -8.32 5.40 -2.52
N LEU A 80 -8.72 4.29 -3.17
CA LEU A 80 -10.13 3.97 -3.43
C LEU A 80 -10.92 3.63 -2.16
N TYR A 81 -10.23 3.20 -1.10
CA TYR A 81 -10.82 2.83 0.18
C TYR A 81 -10.64 3.93 1.24
N ALA A 82 -10.06 5.08 0.87
CA ALA A 82 -9.92 6.23 1.75
C ALA A 82 -11.27 6.89 2.04
N ASP A 83 -11.64 6.93 3.32
CA ASP A 83 -12.80 7.64 3.85
C ASP A 83 -12.57 9.17 3.83
N ILE A 84 -13.63 9.99 3.75
CA ILE A 84 -13.51 11.46 3.82
C ILE A 84 -12.86 11.96 5.12
N HIS A 85 -12.96 11.19 6.20
CA HIS A 85 -12.46 11.59 7.51
C HIS A 85 -10.99 11.21 7.75
N LEU A 86 -10.38 10.44 6.84
CA LEU A 86 -9.03 9.90 7.00
C LEU A 86 -8.25 10.02 5.69
N PHE A 87 -7.06 10.63 5.76
CA PHE A 87 -6.11 10.48 4.66
C PHE A 87 -5.44 9.10 4.71
N THR A 88 -4.98 8.61 3.56
CA THR A 88 -4.19 7.37 3.48
C THR A 88 -2.77 7.69 3.04
N GLN A 89 -1.80 7.03 3.64
CA GLN A 89 -0.39 7.08 3.24
C GLN A 89 0.09 5.65 2.99
N LEU A 90 0.91 5.48 1.95
CA LEU A 90 1.55 4.21 1.64
C LEU A 90 3.05 4.33 1.89
N THR A 91 3.58 3.35 2.61
CA THR A 91 5.00 3.18 2.87
C THR A 91 5.42 1.77 2.46
N LEU A 92 6.39 1.63 1.56
CA LEU A 92 6.99 0.35 1.22
C LEU A 92 8.34 0.17 1.90
N ILE A 93 8.55 -0.98 2.55
CA ILE A 93 9.84 -1.39 3.11
C ILE A 93 10.41 -2.52 2.27
N LEU A 94 11.58 -2.29 1.67
CA LEU A 94 12.21 -3.25 0.78
C LEU A 94 13.24 -4.11 1.50
N GLN A 95 12.98 -5.41 1.60
CA GLN A 95 13.94 -6.38 2.11
C GLN A 95 14.83 -6.92 0.98
N PRO A 96 16.11 -7.25 1.26
CA PRO A 96 16.79 -7.13 2.55
C PRO A 96 17.38 -5.73 2.84
N THR A 97 17.33 -4.81 1.86
CA THR A 97 18.04 -3.52 1.94
C THR A 97 17.57 -2.59 3.07
N GLY A 98 16.33 -2.74 3.54
CA GLY A 98 15.67 -1.84 4.47
C GLY A 98 15.27 -0.49 3.85
N LYS A 99 15.39 -0.34 2.52
CA LYS A 99 15.04 0.91 1.83
C LYS A 99 13.55 1.19 1.99
N CYS A 100 13.24 2.42 2.37
CA CYS A 100 11.87 2.90 2.54
C CYS A 100 11.48 3.78 1.35
N LEU A 101 10.33 3.48 0.73
CA LEU A 101 9.70 4.30 -0.30
C LEU A 101 8.36 4.77 0.24
N GLN A 102 8.11 6.08 0.25
CA GLN A 102 6.88 6.63 0.81
C GLN A 102 6.17 7.48 -0.24
N TRP A 103 4.86 7.27 -0.35
CA TRP A 103 4.00 8.04 -1.24
C TRP A 103 3.40 9.24 -0.50
N THR A 104 3.00 10.23 -1.30
CA THR A 104 2.29 11.41 -0.78
C THR A 104 0.94 11.01 -0.19
N GLU A 105 0.48 11.76 0.80
CA GLU A 105 -0.80 11.51 1.44
C GLU A 105 -1.96 11.71 0.46
N HIS A 106 -2.84 10.72 0.39
CA HIS A 106 -4.07 10.83 -0.37
C HIS A 106 -5.22 11.29 0.54
N HIS A 107 -5.73 12.49 0.27
CA HIS A 107 -6.86 13.09 0.98
C HIS A 107 -8.12 12.94 0.11
N SER A 108 -9.06 12.09 0.54
CA SER A 108 -10.31 11.87 -0.18
C SER A 108 -11.35 12.94 0.17
N GLN A 109 -12.08 13.46 -0.82
CA GLN A 109 -13.29 14.28 -0.61
C GLN A 109 -14.58 13.46 -0.70
N ARG A 110 -14.47 12.13 -0.76
CA ARG A 110 -15.58 11.24 -1.05
C ARG A 110 -16.33 10.86 0.22
N VAL A 111 -17.60 11.27 0.33
CA VAL A 111 -18.48 10.84 1.43
C VAL A 111 -18.73 9.32 1.32
N PRO A 112 -18.54 8.53 2.39
CA PRO A 112 -18.83 7.10 2.40
C PRO A 112 -20.30 6.84 2.07
N GLY A 113 -20.56 5.82 1.25
CA GLY A 113 -21.91 5.36 0.88
C GLY A 113 -22.33 4.12 1.65
#